data_AF-A0A425XYD5-F1
#
_entry.id   AF-A0A425XYD5-F1
#
_cell.length_a   1.000
_cell.length_b   1.000
_cell.length_c   1.000
_cell.angle_alpha   90.00
_cell.angle_beta   90.00
_cell.angle_gamma   90.00
#
_symmetry.space_group_name_H-M   'P 1'
#
loop_
_entity.id
_entity.type
_entity.pdbx_description
1 polymer ?
#
loop_
_entity_poly.entity_id
_entity_poly.type
_entity_poly.pdbx_seq_one_letter_code
_entity_poly.pdbx_strand_id
1 'polypeptide(L)'
;MRNIILFSLLGLLILVSSCSSLPALQSSWNRTSSINNSLDEKEANVFFHEDKLTLKLSNDANYLDIIIASNSPLTLNKIYNLGLSVWLDPQGKNKQIFGVNFPLPVEKPYSRTAFQNYISRLDSNQLQEELFDRFQKYEYEDVRLRENIRVSTLDQDEACQVRLNSNDQILFSYHIRISLKKLMGSDFKISGKEKIGISLFSTTMATEAYLSSLSSKEVINKRLNRLKAGDDPNRQELVEKWINFGLATDD
;
A
#
# COMPACT_ATOMS: atom_id res chain seq x y z
N MET A 1 22.39 15.53 53.10
CA MET A 1 22.86 14.46 52.19
C MET A 1 21.72 13.77 51.41
N ARG A 2 20.60 13.40 52.04
CA ARG A 2 19.44 12.76 51.37
C ARG A 2 18.83 13.56 50.20
N ASN A 3 18.83 14.90 50.29
CA ASN A 3 18.27 15.77 49.24
C ASN A 3 19.18 15.94 48.01
N ILE A 4 20.49 15.68 48.13
CA ILE A 4 21.44 15.76 47.00
C ILE A 4 21.33 14.50 46.13
N ILE A 5 21.03 13.35 46.75
CA ILE A 5 20.81 12.07 46.04
C ILE A 5 19.51 12.12 45.22
N LEU A 6 18.47 12.79 45.72
CA LEU A 6 17.19 12.93 45.00
C LEU A 6 17.33 13.79 43.73
N PHE A 7 18.13 14.86 43.78
CA PHE A 7 18.40 15.71 42.61
C PHE A 7 19.29 15.01 41.56
N SER A 8 20.22 14.17 42.01
CA SER A 8 21.04 13.34 41.11
C SER A 8 20.20 12.28 40.38
N LEU A 9 19.23 11.68 41.05
CA LEU A 9 18.32 10.69 40.46
C LEU A 9 17.34 11.32 39.44
N LEU A 10 16.88 12.56 39.71
CA LEU A 10 15.99 13.29 38.80
C LEU A 10 16.71 13.78 37.53
N GLY A 11 17.99 14.14 37.62
CA GLY A 11 18.81 14.48 36.46
C GLY A 11 19.06 13.30 35.51
N LEU A 12 19.15 12.08 36.05
CA LEU A 12 19.38 10.86 35.25
C LEU A 12 18.15 10.44 34.43
N LEU A 13 16.93 10.75 34.90
CA LEU A 13 15.68 10.44 34.22
C LEU A 13 15.41 11.31 32.98
N ILE A 14 16.05 12.49 32.86
CA ILE A 14 15.84 13.39 31.71
C ILE A 14 16.67 12.95 30.48
N LEU A 15 17.75 12.19 30.69
CA LEU A 15 18.64 11.76 29.60
C LEU A 15 18.15 10.53 28.81
N VAL A 16 17.13 9.82 29.32
CA VAL A 16 16.55 8.64 28.63
C VAL A 16 15.35 8.99 27.73
N SER A 17 14.98 10.26 27.63
CA SER A 17 13.86 10.74 26.81
C SER A 17 14.22 11.02 25.34
N SER A 18 15.33 10.47 24.83
CA SER A 18 15.65 10.58 23.40
C SER A 18 14.86 9.53 22.63
N CYS A 19 13.55 9.78 22.49
CA CYS A 19 12.70 9.09 21.55
C CYS A 19 13.08 9.57 20.14
N SER A 20 14.22 9.10 19.64
CA SER A 20 14.56 9.25 18.23
C SER A 20 13.59 8.38 17.45
N SER A 21 12.62 9.03 16.79
CA SER A 21 11.81 8.35 15.79
C SER A 21 12.76 7.73 14.78
N LEU A 22 12.61 6.43 14.49
CA LEU A 22 13.39 5.75 13.46
C LEU A 22 13.39 6.62 12.17
N PRO A 23 14.56 6.79 11.52
CA PRO A 23 14.63 7.57 10.29
C PRO A 23 13.66 6.97 9.26
N ALA A 24 12.94 7.84 8.56
CA ALA A 24 12.09 7.42 7.46
C ALA A 24 12.98 6.75 6.40
N LEU A 25 12.47 5.69 5.77
CA LEU A 25 13.17 5.08 4.64
C LEU A 25 13.21 6.09 3.49
N GLN A 26 14.36 6.29 2.87
CA GLN A 26 14.45 7.24 1.78
C GLN A 26 14.02 6.56 0.48
N SER A 27 13.08 7.13 -0.26
CA SER A 27 12.77 6.71 -1.64
C SER A 27 13.96 6.95 -2.58
N SER A 28 13.92 6.36 -3.78
CA SER A 28 14.98 6.56 -4.78
C SER A 28 14.55 7.58 -5.85
N TRP A 29 15.44 8.51 -6.20
CA TRP A 29 15.18 9.45 -7.29
C TRP A 29 15.34 8.77 -8.66
N ASN A 30 14.36 8.93 -9.56
CA ASN A 30 14.38 8.30 -10.89
C ASN A 30 13.86 9.22 -12.00
N ARG A 31 14.76 9.95 -12.69
CA ARG A 31 14.43 10.86 -13.81
C ARG A 31 13.76 10.18 -15.01
N THR A 32 13.89 8.85 -15.12
CA THR A 32 13.41 8.05 -16.25
C THR A 32 12.24 7.15 -15.88
N SER A 33 11.63 7.35 -14.70
CA SER A 33 10.53 6.51 -14.28
C SER A 33 9.38 6.67 -15.27
N SER A 34 8.80 5.54 -15.65
CA SER A 34 7.56 5.51 -16.43
C SER A 34 6.76 4.31 -15.96
N ILE A 35 5.42 4.39 -16.07
CA ILE A 35 4.54 3.27 -15.73
C ILE A 35 4.89 1.98 -16.51
N ASN A 36 5.56 2.13 -17.66
CA ASN A 36 5.92 1.04 -18.55
C ASN A 36 7.31 0.43 -18.28
N ASN A 37 8.16 1.10 -17.51
CA ASN A 37 9.50 0.60 -17.23
C ASN A 37 9.45 -0.35 -16.03
N SER A 38 10.18 -1.47 -16.14
CA SER A 38 10.50 -2.26 -14.96
C SER A 38 11.43 -1.43 -14.08
N LEU A 39 10.96 -1.13 -12.89
CA LEU A 39 11.70 -0.47 -11.84
C LEU A 39 12.92 -1.32 -11.41
N ASP A 40 14.08 -0.66 -11.28
CA ASP A 40 15.42 -1.22 -11.16
C ASP A 40 15.75 -1.68 -9.72
N GLU A 41 16.88 -2.35 -9.51
CA GLU A 41 17.32 -2.84 -8.18
C GLU A 41 17.60 -1.73 -7.14
N LYS A 42 17.70 -0.46 -7.57
CA LYS A 42 18.14 0.66 -6.72
C LYS A 42 17.03 1.31 -5.88
N GLU A 43 15.84 0.74 -5.84
CA GLU A 43 14.72 1.29 -5.08
C GLU A 43 14.78 0.98 -3.59
N ALA A 44 14.29 1.94 -2.81
CA ALA A 44 13.94 1.72 -1.43
C ALA A 44 12.90 0.60 -1.33
N ASN A 45 13.24 -0.50 -0.68
CA ASN A 45 12.38 -1.67 -0.57
C ASN A 45 12.08 -2.04 0.88
N VAL A 46 10.83 -2.44 1.14
CA VAL A 46 10.41 -3.03 2.40
C VAL A 46 9.76 -4.35 2.14
N PHE A 47 10.18 -5.38 2.88
CA PHE A 47 9.59 -6.70 2.81
C PHE A 47 8.66 -6.95 4.00
N PHE A 48 7.40 -7.25 3.70
CA PHE A 48 6.39 -7.66 4.66
C PHE A 48 6.40 -9.19 4.77
N HIS A 49 7.05 -9.72 5.80
CA HIS A 49 7.25 -11.16 5.97
C HIS A 49 5.94 -11.96 6.03
N GLU A 50 4.91 -11.43 6.68
CA GLU A 50 3.63 -12.12 6.92
C GLU A 50 2.86 -12.34 5.62
N ASP A 51 2.89 -11.34 4.73
CA ASP A 51 2.19 -11.38 3.45
C ASP A 51 3.12 -11.63 2.27
N LYS A 52 4.42 -11.85 2.50
CA LYS A 52 5.44 -12.05 1.45
C LYS A 52 5.31 -11.01 0.32
N LEU A 53 5.16 -9.75 0.71
CA LEU A 53 5.03 -8.60 -0.20
C LEU A 53 6.28 -7.76 -0.10
N THR A 54 6.76 -7.29 -1.25
CA THR A 54 7.77 -6.24 -1.33
C THR A 54 7.10 -4.96 -1.77
N LEU A 55 7.25 -3.89 -1.00
CA LEU A 55 6.93 -2.53 -1.39
C LEU A 55 8.21 -1.84 -1.84
N LYS A 56 8.19 -1.23 -3.02
CA LYS A 56 9.27 -0.40 -3.55
C LYS A 56 8.77 0.99 -3.83
N LEU A 57 9.61 2.00 -3.56
CA LEU A 57 9.26 3.40 -3.75
C LEU A 57 10.35 4.16 -4.49
N SER A 58 9.95 4.87 -5.55
CA SER A 58 10.77 5.86 -6.22
C SER A 58 9.96 7.11 -6.55
N ASN A 59 10.63 8.21 -6.82
CA ASN A 59 9.97 9.43 -7.25
C ASN A 59 10.83 10.21 -8.24
N ASP A 60 10.17 11.07 -9.01
CA ASP A 60 10.79 12.15 -9.77
C ASP A 60 10.25 13.50 -9.28
N ALA A 61 10.44 14.56 -10.07
CA ALA A 61 9.97 15.91 -9.74
C ALA A 61 8.43 16.05 -9.72
N ASN A 62 7.72 15.16 -10.41
CA ASN A 62 6.30 15.25 -10.72
C ASN A 62 5.50 14.06 -10.21
N TYR A 63 6.10 12.88 -10.07
CA TYR A 63 5.42 11.62 -9.80
C TYR A 63 6.06 10.83 -8.67
N LEU A 64 5.19 10.08 -7.98
CA LEU A 64 5.54 9.02 -7.06
C LEU A 64 5.23 7.68 -7.74
N ASP A 65 6.20 6.79 -7.80
CA ASP A 65 6.07 5.44 -8.34
C ASP A 65 6.16 4.44 -7.19
N ILE A 66 5.08 3.67 -7.01
CA ILE A 66 4.93 2.66 -5.97
C ILE A 66 4.84 1.31 -6.66
N ILE A 67 5.70 0.36 -6.28
CA ILE A 67 5.58 -1.03 -6.73
C ILE A 67 5.33 -1.95 -5.56
N ILE A 68 4.34 -2.82 -5.72
CA ILE A 68 4.02 -3.88 -4.80
C ILE A 68 4.18 -5.20 -5.54
N ALA A 69 5.03 -6.09 -5.04
CA ALA A 69 5.32 -7.35 -5.70
C ALA A 69 5.23 -8.54 -4.74
N SER A 70 4.75 -9.68 -5.23
CA SER A 70 4.76 -10.95 -4.52
C SER A 70 4.95 -12.12 -5.48
N ASN A 71 5.67 -13.13 -5.01
CA ASN A 71 5.75 -14.46 -5.62
C ASN A 71 4.98 -15.52 -4.80
N SER A 72 4.16 -15.10 -3.84
CA SER A 72 3.40 -15.98 -2.96
C SER A 72 2.00 -16.26 -3.54
N PRO A 73 1.66 -17.51 -3.86
CA PRO A 73 0.31 -17.87 -4.31
C PRO A 73 -0.78 -17.54 -3.28
N LEU A 74 -0.43 -17.56 -1.99
CA LEU A 74 -1.35 -17.20 -0.92
C LEU A 74 -1.67 -15.72 -0.95
N THR A 75 -0.67 -14.88 -1.15
CA THR A 75 -0.81 -13.43 -1.22
C THR A 75 -1.58 -13.04 -2.48
N LEU A 76 -1.24 -13.66 -3.61
CA LEU A 76 -2.00 -13.50 -4.84
C LEU A 76 -3.46 -13.92 -4.65
N ASN A 77 -3.77 -15.02 -3.95
CA ASN A 77 -5.16 -15.39 -3.64
C ASN A 77 -5.89 -14.28 -2.87
N LYS A 78 -5.26 -13.71 -1.84
CA LYS A 78 -5.84 -12.62 -1.04
C LYS A 78 -6.16 -11.42 -1.94
N ILE A 79 -5.18 -10.96 -2.71
CA ILE A 79 -5.32 -9.79 -3.59
C ILE A 79 -6.34 -10.05 -4.70
N TYR A 80 -6.31 -11.23 -5.31
CA TYR A 80 -7.21 -11.61 -6.39
C TYR A 80 -8.67 -11.70 -5.92
N ASN A 81 -8.90 -12.17 -4.69
CA ASN A 81 -10.25 -12.29 -4.13
C ASN A 81 -10.76 -10.98 -3.50
N LEU A 82 -9.90 -10.29 -2.76
CA LEU A 82 -10.29 -9.16 -1.90
C LEU A 82 -9.90 -7.81 -2.48
N GLY A 83 -9.25 -7.79 -3.63
CA GLY A 83 -8.59 -6.61 -4.13
C GLY A 83 -7.36 -6.22 -3.30
N LEU A 84 -6.74 -5.14 -3.71
CA LEU A 84 -5.66 -4.50 -2.98
C LEU A 84 -5.90 -3.01 -2.99
N SER A 85 -5.57 -2.40 -1.88
CA SER A 85 -5.71 -0.99 -1.72
C SER A 85 -4.48 -0.39 -1.06
N VAL A 86 -4.10 0.79 -1.53
CA VAL A 86 -2.91 1.50 -1.12
C VAL A 86 -3.32 2.87 -0.61
N TRP A 87 -3.16 3.09 0.69
CA TRP A 87 -3.42 4.38 1.31
C TRP A 87 -2.14 5.17 1.48
N LEU A 88 -2.24 6.46 1.18
CA LEU A 88 -1.17 7.42 1.25
C LEU A 88 -1.54 8.55 2.21
N ASP A 89 -0.57 8.93 3.05
CA ASP A 89 -0.61 10.13 3.88
C ASP A 89 0.50 11.08 3.45
N PRO A 90 0.20 12.20 2.77
CA PRO A 90 1.19 13.18 2.33
C PRO A 90 1.91 13.90 3.48
N GLN A 91 1.47 13.70 4.73
CA GLN A 91 2.11 14.27 5.92
C GLN A 91 2.88 13.25 6.75
N GLY A 92 2.87 11.97 6.37
CA GLY A 92 3.51 10.89 7.12
C GLY A 92 2.95 10.69 8.54
N LYS A 93 1.67 11.01 8.76
CA LYS A 93 0.96 10.88 10.05
C LYS A 93 0.11 9.61 10.13
N ASN A 94 0.29 8.69 9.18
CA ASN A 94 -0.38 7.41 9.08
C ASN A 94 -1.92 7.52 9.00
N LYS A 95 -2.43 8.43 8.16
CA LYS A 95 -3.86 8.61 7.90
C LYS A 95 -4.24 8.21 6.47
N GLN A 96 -5.46 7.71 6.32
CA GLN A 96 -6.05 7.39 5.02
C GLN A 96 -6.49 8.67 4.31
N ILE A 97 -5.60 9.30 3.53
CA ILE A 97 -5.86 10.58 2.85
C ILE A 97 -6.13 10.39 1.36
N PHE A 98 -5.25 9.67 0.68
CA PHE A 98 -5.39 9.34 -0.74
C PHE A 98 -5.30 7.83 -0.94
N GLY A 99 -6.34 7.22 -1.50
CA GLY A 99 -6.45 5.77 -1.63
C GLY A 99 -6.44 5.37 -3.10
N VAL A 100 -5.71 4.30 -3.44
CA VAL A 100 -5.80 3.64 -4.76
C VAL A 100 -6.20 2.19 -4.56
N ASN A 101 -7.37 1.83 -5.07
CA ASN A 101 -7.99 0.51 -4.97
C ASN A 101 -7.82 -0.23 -6.30
N PHE A 102 -6.85 -1.12 -6.36
CA PHE A 102 -6.57 -1.96 -7.51
C PHE A 102 -5.67 -3.16 -7.16
N PRO A 103 -5.98 -4.39 -7.62
CA PRO A 103 -7.23 -4.77 -8.26
C PRO A 103 -8.45 -4.59 -7.34
N LEU A 104 -9.65 -4.52 -7.92
CA LEU A 104 -10.90 -4.46 -7.15
C LEU A 104 -11.32 -5.86 -6.65
N PRO A 105 -12.06 -5.95 -5.52
CA PRO A 105 -12.57 -7.22 -5.02
C PRO A 105 -13.50 -7.92 -6.01
N VAL A 106 -13.57 -9.25 -5.93
CA VAL A 106 -14.36 -10.05 -6.87
C VAL A 106 -15.66 -10.50 -6.22
N GLU A 107 -16.74 -10.56 -7.00
CA GLU A 107 -18.07 -10.93 -6.48
C GLU A 107 -18.10 -12.36 -5.93
N LYS A 108 -17.33 -13.27 -6.55
CA LYS A 108 -17.28 -14.68 -6.20
C LYS A 108 -15.84 -15.09 -5.91
N PRO A 109 -15.39 -15.00 -4.66
CA PRO A 109 -14.03 -15.34 -4.30
C PRO A 109 -13.79 -16.86 -4.42
N TYR A 110 -12.60 -17.24 -4.85
CA TYR A 110 -12.16 -18.63 -4.87
C TYR A 110 -11.82 -19.10 -3.46
N SER A 111 -12.17 -20.35 -3.13
CA SER A 111 -11.53 -21.02 -2.00
C SER A 111 -10.03 -21.19 -2.27
N ARG A 112 -9.22 -21.33 -1.21
CA ARG A 112 -7.77 -21.50 -1.33
C ARG A 112 -7.38 -22.64 -2.30
N THR A 113 -7.99 -23.81 -2.13
CA THR A 113 -7.71 -24.98 -2.97
C THR A 113 -8.20 -24.77 -4.40
N ALA A 114 -9.38 -24.17 -4.60
CA ALA A 114 -9.89 -23.88 -5.94
C ALA A 114 -8.99 -22.89 -6.67
N PHE A 115 -8.51 -21.85 -5.99
CA PHE A 115 -7.58 -20.88 -6.56
C PHE A 115 -6.23 -21.51 -6.92
N GLN A 116 -5.65 -22.32 -6.03
CA GLN A 116 -4.39 -23.02 -6.30
C GLN A 116 -4.49 -23.91 -7.54
N ASN A 117 -5.58 -24.66 -7.68
CA ASN A 117 -5.85 -25.50 -8.85
C ASN A 117 -6.13 -24.68 -10.11
N TYR A 118 -6.63 -23.46 -9.97
CA TYR A 118 -6.93 -22.56 -11.07
C TYR A 118 -5.64 -21.95 -11.62
N ILE A 119 -4.83 -21.30 -10.77
CA ILE A 119 -3.58 -20.67 -11.19
C ILE A 119 -2.54 -21.67 -11.67
N SER A 120 -2.52 -22.91 -11.15
CA SER A 120 -1.53 -23.93 -11.54
C SER A 120 -1.70 -24.44 -12.98
N ARG A 121 -2.81 -24.09 -13.64
CA ARG A 121 -3.09 -24.42 -15.03
C ARG A 121 -2.61 -23.35 -16.02
N LEU A 122 -2.25 -22.18 -15.50
CA LEU A 122 -1.83 -21.03 -16.30
C LEU A 122 -0.30 -21.00 -16.33
N ASP A 123 0.27 -20.89 -17.53
CA ASP A 123 1.65 -20.42 -17.65
C ASP A 123 1.73 -18.90 -17.37
N SER A 124 2.94 -18.34 -17.33
CA SER A 124 3.14 -16.93 -16.98
C SER A 124 2.47 -15.95 -17.94
N ASN A 125 2.39 -16.28 -19.24
CA ASN A 125 1.72 -15.42 -20.21
C ASN A 125 0.21 -15.50 -20.03
N GLN A 126 -0.33 -16.71 -19.85
CA GLN A 126 -1.76 -16.92 -19.57
C GLN A 126 -2.19 -16.27 -18.26
N LEU A 127 -1.35 -16.30 -17.23
CA LEU A 127 -1.61 -15.61 -15.97
C LEU A 127 -1.63 -14.09 -16.16
N GLN A 128 -0.68 -13.55 -16.93
CA GLN A 128 -0.67 -12.13 -17.27
C GLN A 128 -1.94 -11.70 -18.02
N GLU A 129 -2.37 -12.48 -19.01
CA GLU A 129 -3.62 -12.25 -19.75
C GLU A 129 -4.84 -12.31 -18.84
N GLU A 130 -4.94 -13.33 -17.99
CA GLU A 130 -6.02 -13.46 -17.01
C GLU A 130 -6.10 -12.25 -16.07
N LEU A 131 -4.96 -11.79 -15.54
CA LEU A 131 -4.94 -10.61 -14.66
C LEU A 131 -5.39 -9.36 -15.40
N PHE A 132 -4.96 -9.18 -16.66
CA PHE A 132 -5.32 -8.04 -17.47
C PHE A 132 -6.81 -8.02 -17.85
N ASP A 133 -7.34 -9.17 -18.29
CA ASP A 133 -8.75 -9.31 -18.67
C ASP A 133 -9.68 -9.13 -17.48
N ARG A 134 -9.29 -9.66 -16.32
CA ARG A 134 -10.09 -9.58 -15.10
C ARG A 134 -10.10 -8.18 -14.49
N PHE A 135 -8.95 -7.51 -14.46
CA PHE A 135 -8.77 -6.28 -13.70
C PHE A 135 -8.56 -5.07 -14.60
N GLN A 136 -9.65 -4.63 -15.22
CA GLN A 136 -9.62 -3.51 -16.16
C GLN A 136 -9.94 -2.16 -15.53
N LYS A 137 -10.38 -2.13 -14.27
CA LYS A 137 -10.83 -0.91 -13.58
C LYS A 137 -10.17 -0.77 -12.23
N TYR A 138 -9.85 0.46 -11.88
CA TYR A 138 -9.40 0.86 -10.55
C TYR A 138 -10.19 2.06 -10.05
N GLU A 139 -10.10 2.30 -8.76
CA GLU A 139 -10.69 3.47 -8.11
C GLU A 139 -9.60 4.20 -7.34
N TYR A 140 -9.58 5.51 -7.41
CA TYR A 140 -8.81 6.32 -6.47
C TYR A 140 -9.70 7.32 -5.77
N GLU A 141 -9.38 7.59 -4.51
CA GLU A 141 -10.15 8.49 -3.65
C GLU A 141 -9.24 9.51 -2.98
N ASP A 142 -9.75 10.74 -2.87
CA ASP A 142 -9.14 11.81 -2.10
C ASP A 142 -10.10 12.28 -1.02
N VAL A 143 -9.83 11.88 0.22
CA VAL A 143 -10.67 12.18 1.39
C VAL A 143 -10.75 13.68 1.65
N ARG A 144 -9.72 14.44 1.27
CA ARG A 144 -9.69 15.91 1.48
C ARG A 144 -10.69 16.60 0.58
N LEU A 145 -10.83 16.09 -0.65
CA LEU A 145 -11.72 16.62 -1.68
C LEU A 145 -13.10 15.94 -1.67
N ARG A 146 -13.27 14.86 -0.91
CA ARG A 146 -14.45 13.97 -0.95
C ARG A 146 -14.72 13.45 -2.36
N GLU A 147 -13.63 13.14 -3.05
CA GLU A 147 -13.65 12.73 -4.44
C GLU A 147 -13.38 11.23 -4.51
N ASN A 148 -14.14 10.53 -5.34
CA ASN A 148 -13.91 9.13 -5.68
C ASN A 148 -14.05 9.01 -7.20
N ILE A 149 -12.96 8.60 -7.86
CA ILE A 149 -12.88 8.49 -9.32
C ILE A 149 -12.68 7.02 -9.66
N ARG A 150 -13.47 6.54 -10.60
CA ARG A 150 -13.33 5.23 -11.20
C ARG A 150 -12.76 5.37 -12.60
N VAL A 151 -11.66 4.67 -12.87
CA VAL A 151 -10.89 4.83 -14.10
C VAL A 151 -10.62 3.46 -14.74
N SER A 152 -10.55 3.42 -16.06
CA SER A 152 -10.09 2.24 -16.80
C SER A 152 -8.57 2.18 -16.78
N THR A 153 -8.01 0.99 -16.62
CA THR A 153 -6.56 0.73 -16.77
C THR A 153 -6.03 1.05 -18.17
N LEU A 154 -6.93 1.19 -19.15
CA LEU A 154 -6.60 1.59 -20.52
C LEU A 154 -6.51 3.12 -20.70
N ASP A 155 -7.06 3.88 -19.75
CA ASP A 155 -7.08 5.35 -19.81
C ASP A 155 -5.77 5.91 -19.28
N GLN A 156 -5.26 6.95 -19.93
CA GLN A 156 -4.11 7.72 -19.45
C GLN A 156 -4.60 8.85 -18.55
N ASP A 157 -4.95 8.54 -17.31
CA ASP A 157 -5.27 9.55 -16.29
C ASP A 157 -3.97 10.23 -15.81
N GLU A 158 -3.95 11.57 -15.78
CA GLU A 158 -2.76 12.33 -15.40
C GLU A 158 -2.50 12.33 -13.88
N ALA A 159 -3.53 12.04 -13.08
CA ALA A 159 -3.47 12.11 -11.63
C ALA A 159 -2.99 10.79 -11.01
N CYS A 160 -3.46 9.66 -11.51
CA CYS A 160 -3.10 8.34 -11.02
C CYS A 160 -3.20 7.31 -12.15
N GLN A 161 -2.16 6.51 -12.34
CA GLN A 161 -2.12 5.38 -13.28
C GLN A 161 -1.77 4.11 -12.54
N VAL A 162 -2.30 2.99 -13.01
CA VAL A 162 -2.01 1.67 -12.44
C VAL A 162 -1.67 0.67 -13.54
N ARG A 163 -0.80 -0.28 -13.22
CA ARG A 163 -0.47 -1.40 -14.10
C ARG A 163 -0.24 -2.67 -13.31
N LEU A 164 -0.82 -3.77 -13.78
CA LEU A 164 -0.48 -5.12 -13.31
C LEU A 164 0.52 -5.77 -14.25
N ASN A 165 1.43 -6.53 -13.66
CA ASN A 165 2.39 -7.35 -14.38
C ASN A 165 2.63 -8.66 -13.62
N SER A 166 3.00 -9.70 -14.36
CA SER A 166 3.36 -11.02 -13.90
C SER A 166 4.39 -11.60 -14.85
N ASN A 167 5.30 -12.40 -14.33
CA ASN A 167 6.31 -13.12 -15.10
C ASN A 167 6.76 -14.37 -14.34
N ASP A 168 7.71 -15.11 -14.91
CA ASP A 168 8.21 -16.39 -14.35
C ASP A 168 8.79 -16.27 -12.92
N GLN A 169 9.21 -15.08 -12.50
CA GLN A 169 9.82 -14.83 -11.20
C GLN A 169 8.87 -14.14 -10.22
N ILE A 170 7.92 -13.36 -10.73
CA ILE A 170 7.01 -12.51 -9.96
C ILE A 170 5.58 -12.83 -10.36
N LEU A 171 4.86 -13.53 -9.49
CA LEU A 171 3.45 -13.89 -9.74
C LEU A 171 2.53 -12.67 -9.82
N PHE A 172 2.84 -11.64 -9.05
CA PHE A 172 2.06 -10.41 -8.99
C PHE A 172 2.98 -9.21 -8.81
N SER A 173 2.86 -8.24 -9.70
CA SER A 173 3.46 -6.91 -9.58
C SER A 173 2.40 -5.87 -9.91
N TYR A 174 2.27 -4.90 -9.02
CA TYR A 174 1.36 -3.79 -9.13
C TYR A 174 2.15 -2.49 -9.06
N HIS A 175 2.10 -1.73 -10.15
CA HIS A 175 2.73 -0.42 -10.27
C HIS A 175 1.67 0.66 -10.20
N ILE A 176 1.83 1.61 -9.28
CA ILE A 176 1.04 2.84 -9.19
C ILE A 176 1.96 4.01 -9.50
N ARG A 177 1.52 4.88 -10.41
CA ARG A 177 2.14 6.17 -10.64
C ARG A 177 1.16 7.27 -10.26
N ILE A 178 1.53 8.13 -9.32
CA ILE A 178 0.65 9.19 -8.78
C ILE A 178 1.31 10.54 -8.99
N SER A 179 0.55 11.51 -9.47
CA SER A 179 1.00 12.90 -9.53
C SER A 179 1.25 13.45 -8.12
N LEU A 180 2.47 13.92 -7.86
CA LEU A 180 2.82 14.58 -6.61
C LEU A 180 1.99 15.86 -6.40
N LYS A 181 1.56 16.54 -7.47
CA LYS A 181 0.65 17.69 -7.34
C LYS A 181 -0.75 17.26 -6.90
N LYS A 182 -1.25 16.13 -7.40
CA LYS A 182 -2.53 15.56 -6.90
C LYS A 182 -2.40 15.15 -5.44
N LEU A 183 -1.31 14.46 -5.10
CA LEU A 183 -1.11 13.91 -3.76
C LEU A 183 -0.79 14.97 -2.70
N MET A 184 0.05 15.95 -3.02
CA MET A 184 0.59 16.93 -2.05
C MET A 184 -0.05 18.32 -2.17
N GLY A 185 -0.72 18.64 -3.28
CA GLY A 185 -1.31 19.95 -3.57
C GLY A 185 -0.75 20.58 -4.85
N SER A 186 -1.52 21.45 -5.51
CA SER A 186 -1.21 22.00 -6.83
C SER A 186 0.13 22.73 -6.91
N ASP A 187 0.50 23.43 -5.84
CA ASP A 187 1.72 24.25 -5.76
C ASP A 187 2.92 23.49 -5.19
N PHE A 188 2.78 22.17 -5.02
CA PHE A 188 3.82 21.35 -4.43
C PHE A 188 5.11 21.36 -5.25
N LYS A 189 6.22 21.54 -4.54
CA LYS A 189 7.59 21.39 -5.05
C LYS A 189 8.39 20.60 -4.03
N ILE A 190 9.09 19.59 -4.53
CA ILE A 190 9.91 18.73 -3.68
C ILE A 190 11.10 19.49 -3.09
N SER A 191 11.37 19.27 -1.80
CA SER A 191 12.50 19.89 -1.08
C SER A 191 13.39 18.90 -0.35
N GLY A 192 13.03 17.61 -0.36
CA GLY A 192 13.77 16.52 0.31
C GLY A 192 13.43 16.39 1.80
N LYS A 193 12.51 17.23 2.31
CA LYS A 193 12.03 17.17 3.71
C LYS A 193 10.69 16.46 3.84
N GLU A 194 10.03 16.23 2.71
CA GLU A 194 8.71 15.64 2.67
C GLU A 194 8.75 14.18 3.06
N LYS A 195 7.69 13.76 3.75
CA LYS A 195 7.46 12.37 4.09
C LYS A 195 6.10 11.93 3.59
N ILE A 196 6.03 10.69 3.15
CA ILE A 196 4.79 10.02 2.77
C ILE A 196 4.64 8.76 3.60
N GLY A 197 3.49 8.64 4.26
CA GLY A 197 3.05 7.39 4.88
C GLY A 197 2.37 6.53 3.82
N ILE A 198 2.72 5.25 3.75
CA ILE A 198 2.11 4.27 2.85
C ILE A 198 1.59 3.11 3.69
N SER A 199 0.37 2.69 3.43
CA SER A 199 -0.23 1.48 4.00
C SER A 199 -0.84 0.62 2.91
N LEU A 200 -0.66 -0.70 3.05
CA LEU A 200 -1.23 -1.71 2.18
C LEU A 200 -2.34 -2.44 2.93
N PHE A 201 -3.47 -2.66 2.26
CA PHE A 201 -4.59 -3.37 2.84
C PHE A 201 -5.36 -4.13 1.76
N SER A 202 -5.97 -5.26 2.13
CA SER A 202 -6.93 -5.97 1.29
C SER A 202 -8.18 -6.19 2.12
N THR A 203 -9.35 -5.86 1.61
CA THR A 203 -10.59 -6.00 2.37
C THR A 203 -11.72 -6.39 1.43
N THR A 204 -12.55 -7.33 1.90
CA THR A 204 -13.82 -7.70 1.25
C THR A 204 -14.79 -6.52 1.10
N MET A 205 -14.51 -5.38 1.73
CA MET A 205 -15.38 -4.20 1.76
C MET A 205 -14.57 -2.96 1.40
N ALA A 206 -15.06 -2.18 0.44
CA ALA A 206 -14.62 -0.81 0.21
C ALA A 206 -14.58 -0.02 1.54
N THR A 207 -13.65 0.93 1.60
CA THR A 207 -13.18 1.75 2.74
C THR A 207 -14.29 2.49 3.52
N GLU A 208 -13.95 3.19 4.62
CA GLU A 208 -14.91 3.85 5.54
C GLU A 208 -15.98 4.74 4.88
N ALA A 209 -15.73 5.26 3.67
CA ALA A 209 -16.74 5.91 2.85
C ALA A 209 -17.96 5.01 2.58
N TYR A 210 -17.77 3.70 2.39
CA TYR A 210 -18.83 2.69 2.27
C TYR A 210 -19.40 2.26 3.63
N LEU A 211 -18.59 2.21 4.70
CA LEU A 211 -19.05 1.86 6.06
C LEU A 211 -20.07 2.85 6.63
N SER A 212 -20.11 4.09 6.14
CA SER A 212 -21.17 5.05 6.46
C SER A 212 -22.57 4.64 5.98
N SER A 213 -22.67 3.58 5.15
CA SER A 213 -23.92 3.06 4.58
C SER A 213 -24.38 1.71 5.15
N LEU A 214 -23.62 1.12 6.09
CA LEU A 214 -23.94 -0.20 6.67
C LEU A 214 -24.49 -0.10 8.08
N SER A 215 -25.37 -1.04 8.42
CA SER A 215 -25.99 -1.09 9.75
C SER A 215 -24.97 -1.53 10.81
N SER A 216 -25.08 -1.00 12.02
CA SER A 216 -24.19 -1.27 13.16
C SER A 216 -23.96 -2.77 13.45
N LYS A 217 -24.89 -3.64 13.04
CA LYS A 217 -24.84 -5.10 13.24
C LYS A 217 -23.73 -5.79 12.45
N GLU A 218 -23.44 -5.35 11.23
CA GLU A 218 -22.44 -5.99 10.36
C GLU A 218 -21.01 -5.68 10.81
N VAL A 219 -20.77 -4.43 11.22
CA VAL A 219 -19.50 -3.99 11.83
C VAL A 219 -19.21 -4.77 13.12
N ILE A 220 -20.24 -4.95 13.97
CA ILE A 220 -20.14 -5.71 15.22
C ILE A 220 -19.79 -7.19 14.94
N ASN A 221 -20.43 -7.82 13.96
CA ASN A 221 -20.16 -9.21 13.60
C ASN A 221 -18.73 -9.41 13.06
N LYS A 222 -18.22 -8.49 12.23
CA LYS A 222 -16.84 -8.55 11.75
C LYS A 222 -15.81 -8.39 12.88
N ARG A 223 -16.03 -7.46 13.81
CA ARG A 223 -15.17 -7.31 14.99
C ARG A 223 -15.19 -8.55 15.89
N LEU A 224 -16.37 -9.13 16.11
CA LEU A 224 -16.52 -10.37 16.88
C LEU A 224 -15.80 -11.56 16.22
N ASN A 225 -15.86 -11.68 14.89
CA ASN A 225 -15.16 -12.74 14.17
C ASN A 225 -13.63 -12.57 14.25
N ARG A 226 -13.12 -11.33 14.18
CA ARG A 226 -11.70 -11.02 14.34
C ARG A 226 -11.18 -11.36 15.74
N LEU A 227 -11.98 -11.10 16.78
CA LEU A 227 -11.65 -11.45 18.17
C LEU A 227 -11.69 -12.96 18.43
N LYS A 228 -12.56 -13.70 17.72
CA LYS A 228 -12.67 -15.16 17.83
C LYS A 228 -11.55 -15.92 17.12
N ALA A 229 -10.94 -15.33 16.09
CA ALA A 229 -9.97 -16.01 15.23
C ALA A 229 -8.52 -16.04 15.77
N GLY A 230 -8.14 -15.18 16.73
CA GLY A 230 -6.75 -15.09 17.20
C GLY A 230 -5.74 -14.69 16.11
N ASP A 231 -4.46 -15.03 16.29
CA ASP A 231 -3.42 -14.92 15.24
C ASP A 231 -3.56 -16.07 14.23
N ASP A 232 -4.65 -16.05 13.47
CA ASP A 232 -4.91 -17.04 12.43
C ASP A 232 -3.88 -16.88 11.28
N PRO A 233 -3.03 -17.89 11.01
CA PRO A 233 -2.12 -17.88 9.85
C PRO A 233 -2.88 -17.94 8.51
N ASN A 234 -4.20 -18.18 8.52
CA ASN A 234 -5.09 -18.19 7.36
C ASN A 234 -5.95 -16.93 7.25
N ARG A 235 -5.53 -15.81 7.87
CA ARG A 235 -6.19 -14.50 7.64
C ARG A 235 -6.41 -14.27 6.15
N GLN A 236 -7.66 -14.10 5.77
CA GLN A 236 -8.05 -13.81 4.39
C GLN A 236 -7.54 -12.44 3.93
N GLU A 237 -7.31 -11.53 4.86
CA GLU A 237 -6.86 -10.16 4.61
C GLU A 237 -5.34 -10.02 4.78
N LEU A 238 -4.77 -8.99 4.12
CA LEU A 238 -3.42 -8.49 4.36
C LEU A 238 -3.32 -7.82 5.73
N VAL A 239 -2.14 -7.89 6.35
CA VAL A 239 -1.87 -7.21 7.62
C VAL A 239 -1.57 -5.74 7.33
N GLU A 240 -2.45 -4.85 7.78
CA GLU A 240 -2.24 -3.42 7.64
C GLU A 240 -0.97 -2.99 8.39
N LYS A 241 -0.05 -2.35 7.67
CA LYS A 241 1.20 -1.79 8.20
C LYS A 241 1.50 -0.46 7.53
N TRP A 242 1.74 0.55 8.34
CA TRP A 242 2.17 1.87 7.89
C TRP A 242 3.69 1.96 7.84
N ILE A 243 4.21 2.48 6.74
CA ILE A 243 5.63 2.78 6.56
C ILE A 243 5.75 4.23 6.11
N ASN A 244 6.69 4.97 6.71
CA ASN A 244 6.99 6.33 6.29
C ASN A 244 8.25 6.35 5.43
N PHE A 245 8.14 7.02 4.28
CA PHE A 245 9.24 7.27 3.38
C PHE A 245 9.54 8.76 3.26
N GLY A 246 10.81 9.13 3.16
CA GLY A 246 11.23 10.45 2.69
C GLY A 246 11.24 10.50 1.16
N LEU A 247 10.83 11.63 0.57
CA LEU A 247 10.94 11.83 -0.88
C LEU A 247 12.36 12.26 -1.27
N ALA A 248 12.92 11.65 -2.31
CA ALA A 248 14.27 11.97 -2.80
C ALA A 248 14.28 13.20 -3.69
N THR A 249 15.40 13.90 -3.70
CA THR A 249 15.68 15.02 -4.58
C THR A 249 16.70 14.63 -5.65
N ASP A 250 16.77 15.45 -6.69
CA ASP A 250 17.83 15.40 -7.67
C ASP A 250 19.11 15.96 -7.05
N ASP A 251 19.97 15.09 -6.52
CA ASP A 251 21.29 15.46 -5.98
C ASP A 251 22.29 15.81 -7.10
#